data_AF-A0A9Q0IYU6-F1
#
_entry.id   AF-A0A9Q0IYU6-F1
#
_cell.length_a   1.000
_cell.length_b   1.000
_cell.length_c   1.000
_cell.angle_alpha   90.00
_cell.angle_beta   90.00
_cell.angle_gamma   90.00
#
_symmetry.space_group_name_H-M   'P 1'
#
loop_
_entity.id
_entity.type
_entity.pdbx_description
1 polymer ?
#
loop_
_entity_poly.entity_id
_entity_poly.type
_entity_poly.pdbx_seq_one_letter_code
_entity_poly.pdbx_strand_id
1 'polypeptide(L)'
;MLENFEGSIVCGKASSNSKLYVTIDLDVATVGQTRLLERIRTNPQWQEYRKSLYACCGTPTGRRVNRWLQVMDKNHKPLHRHTKIHVKVQFFDAKKRHNWSKGIESPTFPGVPYTFFAQRSGCKVSLYQDAHLPEEFVPKITLAEGQQYEPHRCWEDIYDAISIAKHLIYITGWSVYTKITLLRDLRRQKPGGDIILGELLNKKADEGVRVLMLVWDDRTSVKLLKNDGVMATHDEDTESYFKNSKVHCVLCPCNTDHEENIVPDIVISTLFTHQQKTVVVDGEYPNAELGKRRIVSFIGVLIFAMVDMIHHVIPFSGLWGQYTTMIFISLILQ
;
A
#
# COMPACT_ATOMS: atom_id res chain seq x y z
N MET A 1 -30.57 17.66 14.58
CA MET A 1 -29.33 16.94 14.16
C MET A 1 -29.37 15.42 14.41
N LEU A 2 -30.12 14.89 15.38
CA LEU A 2 -30.56 13.46 15.35
C LEU A 2 -31.66 13.22 14.31
N GLU A 3 -32.42 14.25 13.97
CA GLU A 3 -33.40 14.28 12.89
C GLU A 3 -32.76 14.21 11.49
N ASN A 4 -31.47 14.56 11.34
CA ASN A 4 -30.78 14.47 10.05
C ASN A 4 -30.11 13.11 9.81
N PHE A 5 -30.19 12.17 10.78
CA PHE A 5 -29.83 10.76 10.54
C PHE A 5 -30.95 10.01 9.77
N GLU A 6 -32.03 10.72 9.40
CA GLU A 6 -32.98 10.28 8.38
C GLU A 6 -32.42 10.46 6.94
N GLY A 7 -31.21 11.01 6.81
CA GLY A 7 -30.44 11.03 5.56
C GLY A 7 -29.98 9.64 5.14
N SER A 8 -30.83 9.00 4.32
CA SER A 8 -30.48 8.07 3.24
C SER A 8 -29.64 6.83 3.62
N ILE A 9 -30.28 5.87 4.28
CA ILE A 9 -29.94 4.46 4.03
C ILE A 9 -30.57 4.10 2.69
N VAL A 10 -29.75 4.00 1.64
CA VAL A 10 -30.23 3.65 0.30
C VAL A 10 -30.11 2.14 0.11
N CYS A 11 -31.25 1.50 -0.19
CA CYS A 11 -31.26 0.11 -0.64
C CYS A 11 -31.12 0.10 -2.16
N GLY A 12 -29.96 -0.35 -2.66
CA GLY A 12 -29.73 -0.55 -4.09
C GLY A 12 -30.28 -1.90 -4.57
N LYS A 13 -30.62 -1.98 -5.86
CA LYS A 13 -30.88 -3.23 -6.56
C LYS A 13 -30.03 -3.25 -7.83
N ALA A 14 -29.02 -4.11 -7.88
CA ALA A 14 -28.32 -4.39 -9.12
C ALA A 14 -29.14 -5.37 -9.99
N SER A 15 -28.95 -5.30 -11.30
CA SER A 15 -29.79 -5.89 -12.36
C SER A 15 -30.05 -7.40 -12.26
N SER A 16 -31.17 -7.82 -12.89
CA SER A 16 -31.75 -9.16 -13.22
C SER A 16 -31.53 -10.41 -12.33
N ASN A 17 -30.41 -10.55 -11.63
CA ASN A 17 -30.18 -11.54 -10.58
C ASN A 17 -30.26 -10.81 -9.24
N SER A 18 -31.19 -11.19 -8.36
CA SER A 18 -31.51 -10.44 -7.13
C SER A 18 -30.32 -10.35 -6.15
N LYS A 19 -29.39 -9.41 -6.40
CA LYS A 19 -28.33 -8.99 -5.47
C LYS A 19 -28.86 -7.83 -4.63
N LEU A 20 -28.67 -7.92 -3.32
CA LEU A 20 -29.08 -6.90 -2.36
C LEU A 20 -27.89 -6.42 -1.56
N TYR A 21 -27.80 -5.10 -1.38
CA TYR A 21 -26.87 -4.44 -0.48
C TYR A 21 -27.50 -3.16 0.09
N VAL A 22 -26.84 -2.63 1.11
CA VAL A 22 -27.17 -1.38 1.78
C VAL A 22 -25.93 -0.50 1.81
N THR A 23 -26.09 0.77 1.44
CA THR A 23 -25.11 1.83 1.69
C THR A 23 -25.45 2.61 2.96
N ILE A 24 -24.41 3.16 3.56
CA ILE A 24 -24.50 4.08 4.70
C ILE A 24 -23.96 5.41 4.22
N ASP A 25 -24.84 6.38 4.08
CA ASP A 25 -24.50 7.73 3.67
C ASP A 25 -24.62 8.68 4.87
N LEU A 26 -23.69 9.63 4.97
CA LEU A 26 -23.75 10.73 5.92
C LEU A 26 -23.83 12.02 5.11
N ASP A 27 -25.04 12.57 5.04
CA ASP A 27 -25.41 13.61 4.07
C ASP A 27 -25.20 13.10 2.63
N VAL A 28 -24.37 13.76 1.83
CA VAL A 28 -24.07 13.36 0.44
C VAL A 28 -22.90 12.37 0.32
N ALA A 29 -22.26 11.98 1.42
CA ALA A 29 -21.05 11.17 1.41
C ALA A 29 -21.31 9.72 1.83
N THR A 30 -21.05 8.76 0.94
CA THR A 30 -21.06 7.33 1.28
C THR A 30 -19.87 6.97 2.16
N VAL A 31 -20.15 6.43 3.34
CA VAL A 31 -19.12 6.06 4.35
C VAL A 31 -19.03 4.55 4.59
N GLY A 32 -19.85 3.78 3.88
CA GLY A 32 -19.79 2.33 3.93
C GLY A 32 -20.82 1.66 3.01
N GLN A 33 -20.49 0.43 2.62
CA GLN A 33 -21.37 -0.49 1.94
C GLN A 33 -21.27 -1.85 2.62
N THR A 34 -22.38 -2.57 2.66
CA THR A 34 -22.43 -3.97 3.07
C THR A 34 -22.03 -4.89 1.91
N ARG A 35 -21.70 -6.15 2.20
CA ARG A 35 -21.47 -7.13 1.12
C ARG A 35 -22.75 -7.36 0.31
N LEU A 36 -22.58 -7.79 -0.93
CA LEU A 36 -23.69 -8.22 -1.77
C LEU A 36 -24.24 -9.55 -1.25
N LEU A 37 -25.57 -9.64 -1.14
CA LEU A 37 -26.27 -10.89 -0.86
C LEU A 37 -26.99 -11.34 -2.13
N GLU A 38 -26.65 -12.54 -2.61
CA GLU A 38 -27.24 -13.09 -3.83
C GLU A 38 -28.43 -14.01 -3.54
N ARG A 39 -29.40 -14.05 -4.46
CA ARG A 39 -30.53 -14.99 -4.46
C ARG A 39 -31.45 -14.90 -3.23
N ILE A 40 -31.34 -13.84 -2.42
CA ILE A 40 -32.22 -13.60 -1.27
C ILE A 40 -33.47 -12.86 -1.73
N ARG A 41 -34.65 -13.45 -1.49
CA ARG A 41 -35.95 -12.87 -1.86
C ARG A 41 -36.68 -12.21 -0.68
N THR A 42 -36.42 -12.65 0.55
CA THR A 42 -37.13 -12.19 1.76
C THR A 42 -36.18 -12.12 2.95
N ASN A 43 -36.28 -11.04 3.75
CA ASN A 43 -35.53 -10.83 5.00
C ASN A 43 -33.99 -11.00 4.88
N PRO A 44 -33.31 -10.17 4.08
CA PRO A 44 -31.85 -10.21 3.98
C PRO A 44 -31.16 -9.90 5.32
N GLN A 45 -30.11 -10.65 5.64
CA GLN A 45 -29.36 -10.54 6.89
C GLN A 45 -27.87 -10.40 6.58
N TRP A 46 -27.32 -9.20 6.78
CA TRP A 46 -25.88 -8.95 6.61
C TRP A 46 -25.10 -9.27 7.89
N GLN A 47 -25.63 -8.88 9.05
CA GLN A 47 -24.96 -9.00 10.36
C GLN A 47 -23.55 -8.38 10.36
N GLU A 48 -23.37 -7.29 9.63
CA GLU A 48 -22.08 -6.61 9.50
C GLU A 48 -21.90 -5.51 10.53
N TYR A 49 -20.67 -5.39 11.02
CA TYR A 49 -20.22 -4.27 11.84
C TYR A 49 -19.15 -3.50 11.09
N ARG A 50 -19.31 -2.18 11.02
CA ARG A 50 -18.35 -1.27 10.38
C ARG A 50 -18.01 -0.12 11.31
N LYS A 51 -16.75 0.31 11.24
CA LYS A 51 -16.26 1.53 11.87
C LYS A 51 -15.77 2.47 10.79
N SER A 52 -16.43 3.61 10.66
CA SER A 52 -16.09 4.63 9.66
C SER A 52 -15.50 5.85 10.35
N LEU A 53 -14.48 6.44 9.73
CA LEU A 53 -13.99 7.77 10.09
C LEU A 53 -14.85 8.80 9.37
N TYR A 54 -15.17 9.89 10.06
CA TYR A 54 -16.06 10.91 9.54
C TYR A 54 -15.59 12.29 9.99
N ALA A 55 -15.54 13.23 9.05
CA ALA A 55 -15.19 14.62 9.26
C ALA A 55 -16.22 15.50 8.53
N CYS A 56 -17.17 16.08 9.27
CA CYS A 56 -18.13 17.04 8.74
C CYS A 56 -18.48 18.11 9.78
N CYS A 57 -19.21 19.13 9.33
CA CYS A 57 -19.83 20.11 10.20
C CYS A 57 -21.06 19.51 10.91
N GLY A 58 -20.99 19.44 12.24
CA GLY A 58 -22.06 18.96 13.10
C GLY A 58 -21.65 17.70 13.86
N THR A 59 -21.73 17.73 15.19
CA THR A 59 -21.45 16.56 16.04
C THR A 59 -22.77 15.88 16.40
N PRO A 60 -23.04 14.66 15.90
CA PRO A 60 -24.16 13.87 16.38
C PRO A 60 -24.03 13.67 17.89
N THR A 61 -25.16 13.63 18.59
CA THR A 61 -25.15 13.25 20.00
C THR A 61 -24.55 11.84 20.10
N GLY A 62 -23.46 11.63 20.84
CA GLY A 62 -22.77 10.33 20.97
C GLY A 62 -23.60 9.19 21.60
N ARG A 63 -24.92 9.36 21.69
CA ARG A 63 -25.88 8.36 22.14
C ARG A 63 -25.90 7.20 21.15
N ARG A 64 -26.00 5.98 21.69
CA ARG A 64 -26.22 4.78 20.89
C ARG A 64 -27.67 4.77 20.40
N VAL A 65 -27.85 4.59 19.09
CA VAL A 65 -29.14 4.33 18.45
C VAL A 65 -29.23 2.84 18.13
N ASN A 66 -30.37 2.22 18.42
CA ASN A 66 -30.68 0.82 18.09
C ASN A 66 -32.18 0.74 17.77
N ARG A 67 -32.55 0.74 16.48
CA ARG A 67 -33.96 0.85 16.09
C ARG A 67 -34.25 0.23 14.72
N TRP A 68 -35.51 -0.10 14.51
CA TRP A 68 -36.06 -0.40 13.20
C TRP A 68 -36.46 0.90 12.50
N LEU A 69 -35.99 1.08 11.26
CA LEU A 69 -36.29 2.22 10.40
C LEU A 69 -37.18 1.78 9.25
N GLN A 70 -38.15 2.62 8.90
CA GLN A 70 -39.01 2.40 7.74
C GLN A 70 -38.22 2.66 6.45
N VAL A 71 -38.28 1.74 5.50
CA VAL A 71 -37.67 1.96 4.18
C VAL A 71 -38.60 2.81 3.33
N MET A 72 -38.04 3.86 2.75
CA MET A 72 -38.74 4.87 1.95
C MET A 72 -38.31 4.79 0.48
N ASP A 73 -39.19 5.18 -0.43
CA ASP A 73 -38.88 5.36 -1.84
C ASP A 73 -38.27 6.76 -2.11
N LYS A 74 -37.97 7.04 -3.39
CA LYS A 74 -37.42 8.33 -3.84
C LYS A 74 -38.33 9.55 -3.59
N ASN A 75 -39.61 9.33 -3.31
CA ASN A 75 -40.59 10.39 -3.02
C ASN A 75 -40.87 10.50 -1.52
N HIS A 76 -40.03 9.90 -0.67
CA HIS A 76 -40.24 9.79 0.78
C HIS A 76 -41.57 9.12 1.15
N LYS A 77 -42.01 8.12 0.38
CA LYS A 77 -43.17 7.27 0.71
C LYS A 77 -42.70 5.89 1.16
N PRO A 78 -43.33 5.27 2.17
CA PRO A 78 -42.98 3.91 2.59
C PRO A 78 -43.11 2.92 1.41
N LEU A 79 -42.05 2.16 1.13
CA LEU A 79 -42.02 1.23 -0.02
C LEU A 79 -43.13 0.16 0.08
N HIS A 80 -43.27 -0.44 1.27
CA HIS A 80 -44.36 -1.34 1.66
C HIS A 80 -44.59 -1.23 3.18
N ARG A 81 -45.82 -1.47 3.65
CA ARG A 81 -46.25 -1.28 5.06
C ARG A 81 -45.38 -1.99 6.11
N HIS A 82 -44.65 -3.03 5.74
CA HIS A 82 -43.86 -3.86 6.67
C HIS A 82 -42.36 -3.91 6.39
N THR A 83 -41.86 -3.22 5.35
CA THR A 83 -40.43 -3.24 5.02
C THR A 83 -39.66 -2.30 5.93
N LYS A 84 -38.91 -2.86 6.87
CA LYS A 84 -38.07 -2.12 7.80
C LYS A 84 -36.64 -2.65 7.79
N ILE A 85 -35.69 -1.79 8.12
CA ILE A 85 -34.29 -2.15 8.34
C ILE A 85 -33.92 -1.95 9.80
N HIS A 86 -33.23 -2.91 10.39
CA HIS A 86 -32.72 -2.80 11.75
C HIS A 86 -31.29 -2.26 11.72
N VAL A 87 -31.04 -1.18 12.46
CA VAL A 87 -29.71 -0.57 12.54
C VAL A 87 -29.29 -0.23 13.96
N LYS A 88 -27.98 -0.28 14.17
CA LYS A 88 -27.34 0.08 15.43
C LYS A 88 -26.14 0.99 15.15
N VAL A 89 -26.19 2.22 15.66
CA VAL A 89 -25.22 3.28 15.37
C VAL A 89 -24.77 3.95 16.66
N GLN A 90 -23.49 4.31 16.75
CA GLN A 90 -22.96 5.11 17.85
C GLN A 90 -21.85 6.02 17.35
N PHE A 91 -21.99 7.32 17.58
CA PHE A 91 -20.97 8.31 17.25
C PHE A 91 -19.97 8.47 18.41
N PHE A 92 -18.69 8.55 18.08
CA PHE A 92 -17.61 8.81 19.03
C PHE A 92 -16.83 10.04 18.59
N ASP A 93 -16.97 11.13 19.35
CA ASP A 93 -16.20 12.35 19.14
C ASP A 93 -14.70 12.06 19.25
N ALA A 94 -13.93 12.50 18.25
CA ALA A 94 -12.48 12.35 18.21
C ALA A 94 -11.82 12.96 19.45
N LYS A 95 -12.34 14.08 19.96
CA LYS A 95 -11.85 14.76 21.17
C LYS A 95 -11.95 13.91 22.44
N LYS A 96 -12.81 12.89 22.45
CA LYS A 96 -12.96 11.95 23.57
C LYS A 96 -11.98 10.77 23.50
N ARG A 97 -11.17 10.67 22.44
CA ARG A 97 -10.11 9.65 22.35
C ARG A 97 -8.95 10.06 23.26
N HIS A 98 -8.41 9.09 23.98
CA HIS A 98 -7.28 9.29 24.91
C HIS A 98 -6.09 10.06 24.30
N ASN A 99 -5.72 9.77 23.05
CA ASN A 99 -4.56 10.37 22.36
C ASN A 99 -4.89 11.61 21.51
N TRP A 100 -6.13 12.11 21.53
CA TRP A 100 -6.50 13.26 20.72
C TRP A 100 -5.66 14.48 21.10
N SER A 101 -4.93 15.04 20.13
CA SER A 101 -4.05 16.21 20.32
C SER A 101 -2.92 16.02 21.34
N LYS A 102 -2.53 14.77 21.63
CA LYS A 102 -1.46 14.46 22.59
C LYS A 102 -0.27 13.68 22.02
N GLY A 103 -0.37 13.22 20.77
CA GLY A 103 0.65 12.37 20.16
C GLY A 103 0.72 10.98 20.80
N ILE A 104 1.91 10.37 20.78
CA ILE A 104 2.20 9.12 21.48
C ILE A 104 2.74 9.48 22.88
N GLU A 105 1.88 9.36 23.90
CA GLU A 105 2.21 9.77 25.28
C GLU A 105 3.01 8.71 26.07
N SER A 106 2.94 7.44 25.66
CA SER A 106 3.53 6.34 26.42
C SER A 106 4.21 5.32 25.49
N PRO A 107 5.36 4.74 25.91
CA PRO A 107 5.96 3.57 25.25
C PRO A 107 5.02 2.37 25.14
N THR A 108 3.97 2.31 25.97
CA THR A 108 2.96 1.25 25.96
C THR A 108 1.79 1.52 24.99
N PHE A 109 1.96 2.45 24.04
CA PHE A 109 0.95 2.71 23.02
C PHE A 109 0.64 1.43 22.22
N PRO A 110 -0.63 0.97 22.16
CA PRO A 110 -0.97 -0.34 21.61
C PRO A 110 -0.97 -0.40 20.07
N GLY A 111 -0.71 0.72 19.39
CA GLY A 111 -0.82 0.85 17.94
C GLY A 111 -2.18 1.37 17.47
N VAL A 112 -2.28 1.54 16.15
CA VAL A 112 -3.53 1.94 15.51
C VAL A 112 -4.53 0.78 15.58
N PRO A 113 -5.75 0.98 16.11
CA PRO A 113 -6.71 -0.11 16.23
C PRO A 113 -7.42 -0.40 14.89
N TYR A 114 -8.01 -1.59 14.76
CA TYR A 114 -8.77 -2.03 13.56
C TYR A 114 -7.94 -2.11 12.28
N THR A 115 -6.63 -2.36 12.40
CA THR A 115 -5.73 -2.69 11.28
C THR A 115 -5.53 -4.19 11.16
N PHE A 116 -5.22 -4.68 9.96
CA PHE A 116 -4.94 -6.10 9.74
C PHE A 116 -3.66 -6.55 10.46
N PHE A 117 -2.60 -5.73 10.40
CA PHE A 117 -1.36 -5.95 11.13
C PHE A 117 -1.36 -5.13 12.43
N ALA A 118 -1.10 -5.81 13.55
CA ALA A 118 -0.87 -5.17 14.84
C ALA A 118 0.54 -4.55 14.90
N GLN A 119 0.72 -3.55 15.78
CA GLN A 119 2.03 -2.96 16.07
C GLN A 119 3.00 -4.04 16.60
N ARG A 120 4.26 -3.95 16.19
CA ARG A 120 5.35 -4.83 16.66
C ARG A 120 6.38 -3.99 17.41
N SER A 121 6.91 -4.54 18.49
CA SER A 121 7.99 -3.96 19.31
C SER A 121 9.32 -4.63 19.01
N GLY A 122 10.44 -4.01 19.41
CA GLY A 122 11.78 -4.55 19.14
C GLY A 122 12.22 -4.41 17.67
N CYS A 123 11.53 -3.59 16.89
CA CYS A 123 11.92 -3.32 15.51
C CYS A 123 13.09 -2.34 15.45
N LYS A 124 13.99 -2.55 14.48
CA LYS A 124 14.92 -1.50 14.03
C LYS A 124 14.41 -0.94 12.72
N VAL A 125 14.34 0.38 12.64
CA VAL A 125 13.99 1.11 11.43
C VAL A 125 15.18 1.93 10.94
N SER A 126 15.58 1.70 9.69
CA SER A 126 16.48 2.62 8.98
C SER A 126 15.64 3.51 8.08
N LEU A 127 15.80 4.83 8.27
CA LEU A 127 15.17 5.84 7.45
C LEU A 127 16.10 6.21 6.31
N TYR A 128 15.61 6.13 5.09
CA TYR A 128 16.33 6.62 3.93
C TYR A 128 15.79 8.00 3.53
N GLN A 129 16.69 8.84 3.04
CA GLN A 129 16.35 10.04 2.30
C GLN A 129 16.94 9.80 0.90
N ASP A 130 16.06 9.80 -0.09
CA ASP A 130 16.39 9.49 -1.49
C ASP A 130 16.99 8.09 -1.68
N ALA A 131 17.40 7.77 -2.91
CA ALA A 131 18.01 6.49 -3.24
C ALA A 131 19.46 6.38 -2.71
N HIS A 132 20.18 7.51 -2.72
CA HIS A 132 21.57 7.64 -2.34
C HIS A 132 21.82 9.01 -1.71
N LEU A 133 22.76 9.07 -0.76
CA LEU A 133 23.25 10.31 -0.19
C LEU A 133 24.77 10.37 -0.33
N PRO A 134 25.32 11.42 -0.98
CA PRO A 134 26.76 11.66 -1.01
C PRO A 134 27.36 11.78 0.39
N GLU A 135 28.67 11.55 0.48
CA GLU A 135 29.40 11.89 1.71
C GLU A 135 29.30 13.38 2.02
N GLU A 136 29.34 13.72 3.31
CA GLU A 136 29.30 15.09 3.82
C GLU A 136 28.04 15.91 3.45
N PHE A 137 27.00 15.28 2.91
CA PHE A 137 25.75 15.95 2.57
C PHE A 137 24.97 16.43 3.81
N VAL A 138 24.94 15.62 4.86
CA VAL A 138 24.14 15.89 6.05
C VAL A 138 24.97 16.68 7.07
N PRO A 139 24.48 17.83 7.59
CA PRO A 139 25.16 18.55 8.65
C PRO A 139 25.23 17.71 9.93
N LYS A 140 26.11 18.09 10.86
CA LYS A 140 26.15 17.44 12.19
C LYS A 140 24.84 17.70 12.93
N ILE A 141 24.04 16.65 13.11
CA ILE A 141 22.78 16.69 13.83
C ILE A 141 22.95 15.83 15.08
N THR A 142 22.89 16.47 16.26
CA THR A 142 23.00 15.79 17.54
C THR A 142 21.63 15.27 17.97
N LEU A 143 21.56 13.97 18.25
CA LEU A 143 20.40 13.26 18.75
C LEU A 143 20.42 13.19 20.28
N ALA A 144 19.39 12.57 20.86
CA ALA A 144 19.37 12.25 22.29
C ALA A 144 20.63 11.44 22.69
N GLU A 145 21.01 11.55 23.96
CA GLU A 145 22.19 10.85 24.52
C GLU A 145 23.53 11.25 23.85
N GLY A 146 23.57 12.36 23.13
CA GLY A 146 24.78 12.89 22.49
C GLY A 146 25.21 12.16 21.22
N GLN A 147 24.40 11.21 20.73
CA GLN A 147 24.65 10.51 19.48
C GLN A 147 24.59 11.47 18.28
N GLN A 148 25.32 11.17 17.21
CA GLN A 148 25.21 11.91 15.95
C GLN A 148 24.31 11.15 14.99
N TYR A 149 23.49 11.87 14.24
CA TYR A 149 22.71 11.29 13.16
C TYR A 149 23.64 10.80 12.06
N GLU A 150 23.49 9.53 11.69
CA GLU A 150 24.20 8.91 10.57
C GLU A 150 23.20 8.59 9.45
N PRO A 151 23.37 9.17 8.24
CA PRO A 151 22.48 8.90 7.13
C PRO A 151 22.70 7.49 6.56
N HIS A 152 21.60 6.80 6.26
CA HIS A 152 21.59 5.55 5.52
C HIS A 152 21.40 5.79 4.02
N ARG A 153 21.81 4.82 3.18
CA ARG A 153 21.77 4.92 1.71
C ARG A 153 20.96 3.76 1.14
N CYS A 154 19.78 4.06 0.62
CA CYS A 154 18.75 3.07 0.31
C CYS A 154 19.25 2.00 -0.65
N TRP A 155 19.78 2.41 -1.80
CA TRP A 155 20.21 1.47 -2.83
C TRP A 155 21.52 0.77 -2.48
N GLU A 156 22.39 1.38 -1.67
CA GLU A 156 23.55 0.68 -1.11
C GLU A 156 23.12 -0.46 -0.19
N ASP A 157 22.18 -0.20 0.72
CA ASP A 157 21.68 -1.19 1.67
C ASP A 157 20.85 -2.29 0.98
N ILE A 158 20.05 -1.95 -0.04
CA ILE A 158 19.32 -2.93 -0.86
C ILE A 158 20.30 -3.83 -1.62
N TYR A 159 21.34 -3.25 -2.24
CA TYR A 159 22.37 -4.02 -2.94
C TYR A 159 23.05 -5.00 -2.00
N ASP A 160 23.47 -4.54 -0.82
CA ASP A 160 24.11 -5.40 0.18
C ASP A 160 23.16 -6.52 0.62
N ALA A 161 21.91 -6.18 0.92
CA ALA A 161 20.90 -7.12 1.40
C ALA A 161 20.58 -8.22 0.37
N ILE A 162 20.45 -7.87 -0.92
CA ILE A 162 20.29 -8.82 -2.02
C ILE A 162 21.55 -9.69 -2.18
N SER A 163 22.72 -9.08 -2.14
CA SER A 163 24.01 -9.75 -2.36
C SER A 163 24.27 -10.84 -1.31
N ILE A 164 23.98 -10.55 -0.04
CA ILE A 164 24.22 -11.48 1.08
C ILE A 164 23.09 -12.49 1.32
N ALA A 165 21.95 -12.36 0.63
CA ALA A 165 20.81 -13.27 0.80
C ALA A 165 21.20 -14.72 0.45
N LYS A 166 20.66 -15.68 1.21
CA LYS A 166 20.98 -17.12 1.06
C LYS A 166 19.75 -18.00 0.81
N HIS A 167 18.55 -17.51 1.07
CA HIS A 167 17.33 -18.31 1.00
C HIS A 167 16.24 -17.69 0.13
N LEU A 168 15.96 -16.40 0.28
CA LEU A 168 14.87 -15.74 -0.41
C LEU A 168 15.17 -14.29 -0.76
N ILE A 169 14.66 -13.87 -1.92
CA ILE A 169 14.58 -12.49 -2.38
C ILE A 169 13.21 -12.32 -3.02
N TYR A 170 12.30 -11.62 -2.35
CA TYR A 170 10.97 -11.32 -2.86
C TYR A 170 10.84 -9.83 -3.18
N ILE A 171 10.40 -9.53 -4.40
CA ILE A 171 10.27 -8.16 -4.88
C ILE A 171 8.84 -7.93 -5.36
N THR A 172 8.24 -6.83 -4.90
CA THR A 172 7.02 -6.29 -5.51
C THR A 172 7.32 -4.89 -6.04
N GLY A 173 6.83 -4.56 -7.23
CA GLY A 173 7.05 -3.24 -7.81
C GLY A 173 5.97 -2.86 -8.80
N TRP A 174 5.60 -1.57 -8.78
CA TRP A 174 4.78 -0.98 -9.84
C TRP A 174 5.52 -1.01 -11.19
N SER A 175 6.83 -0.80 -11.16
CA SER A 175 7.74 -0.99 -12.29
C SER A 175 9.10 -1.41 -11.72
N VAL A 176 9.78 -2.32 -12.41
CA VAL A 176 11.16 -2.74 -12.11
C VAL A 176 11.92 -2.65 -13.43
N TYR A 177 13.10 -2.02 -13.43
CA TYR A 177 13.93 -1.95 -14.63
C TYR A 177 15.21 -2.74 -14.40
N THR A 178 15.37 -3.87 -15.12
CA THR A 178 16.46 -4.84 -14.88
C THR A 178 17.85 -4.30 -15.20
N LYS A 179 17.95 -3.25 -16.03
CA LYS A 179 19.24 -2.69 -16.50
C LYS A 179 19.80 -1.57 -15.62
N ILE A 180 19.17 -1.26 -14.48
CA ILE A 180 19.74 -0.27 -13.54
C ILE A 180 20.90 -0.90 -12.76
N THR A 181 21.90 -0.07 -12.44
CA THR A 181 22.87 -0.34 -11.38
C THR A 181 22.43 0.37 -10.09
N LEU A 182 22.57 -0.33 -8.96
CA LEU A 182 22.21 0.22 -7.64
C LEU A 182 23.32 1.10 -7.07
N LEU A 183 24.58 0.79 -7.35
CA LEU A 183 25.74 1.54 -6.88
C LEU A 183 26.29 2.42 -8.01
N ARG A 184 26.07 3.72 -7.92
CA ARG A 184 26.45 4.68 -8.99
C ARG A 184 27.50 5.69 -8.57
N ASP A 185 27.69 5.89 -7.28
CA ASP A 185 28.66 6.86 -6.77
C ASP A 185 30.08 6.33 -6.97
N LEU A 186 30.86 7.00 -7.82
CA LEU A 186 32.24 6.62 -8.12
C LEU A 186 33.17 6.73 -6.90
N ARG A 187 32.79 7.53 -5.88
CA ARG A 187 33.56 7.67 -4.63
C ARG A 187 33.26 6.56 -3.63
N ARG A 188 32.16 5.81 -3.84
CA ARG A 188 31.67 4.77 -2.92
C ARG A 188 31.40 3.45 -3.64
N GLN A 189 32.31 3.08 -4.53
CA GLN A 189 32.24 1.81 -5.25
C GLN A 189 32.41 0.62 -4.30
N LYS A 190 31.66 -0.45 -4.54
CA LYS A 190 31.83 -1.75 -3.88
C LYS A 190 32.20 -2.80 -4.94
N PRO A 191 32.91 -3.89 -4.58
CA PRO A 191 33.19 -4.97 -5.52
C PRO A 191 31.91 -5.51 -6.17
N GLY A 192 31.88 -5.54 -7.51
CA GLY A 192 30.71 -5.95 -8.31
C GLY A 192 29.57 -4.94 -8.35
N GLY A 193 29.77 -3.70 -7.87
CA GLY A 193 28.72 -2.68 -7.80
C GLY A 193 28.22 -2.16 -9.15
N ASP A 194 28.95 -2.42 -10.22
CA ASP A 194 28.60 -2.14 -11.60
C ASP A 194 27.62 -3.16 -12.21
N ILE A 195 27.33 -4.26 -11.50
CA ILE A 195 26.34 -5.25 -11.94
C ILE A 195 24.95 -4.62 -12.05
N ILE A 196 24.25 -4.92 -13.14
CA ILE A 196 22.85 -4.52 -13.27
C ILE A 196 21.97 -5.40 -12.39
N LEU A 197 20.83 -4.84 -11.95
CA LEU A 197 19.90 -5.51 -11.05
C LEU A 197 19.47 -6.89 -11.58
N GLY A 198 19.17 -7.00 -12.87
CA GLY A 198 18.76 -8.25 -13.51
C GLY A 198 19.81 -9.35 -13.39
N GLU A 199 21.08 -9.03 -13.64
CA GLU A 199 22.20 -9.97 -13.54
C GLU A 199 22.46 -10.36 -12.08
N LEU A 200 22.35 -9.42 -11.15
CA LEU A 200 22.47 -9.71 -9.72
C LEU A 200 21.41 -10.73 -9.29
N LEU A 201 20.15 -10.52 -9.67
CA LEU A 201 19.06 -11.44 -9.33
C LEU A 201 19.23 -12.81 -9.98
N ASN A 202 19.64 -12.88 -11.25
CA ASN A 202 19.96 -14.13 -11.93
C ASN A 202 21.07 -14.89 -11.20
N LYS A 203 22.16 -14.22 -10.86
CA LYS A 203 23.28 -14.79 -10.11
C LYS A 203 22.80 -15.38 -8.77
N LYS A 204 21.99 -14.65 -8.00
CA LYS A 204 21.44 -15.16 -6.73
C LYS A 204 20.55 -16.38 -6.95
N ALA A 205 19.71 -16.38 -7.98
CA ALA A 205 18.88 -17.53 -8.32
C ALA A 205 19.72 -18.75 -8.75
N ASP A 206 20.83 -18.53 -9.45
CA ASP A 206 21.77 -19.59 -9.85
C ASP A 206 22.55 -20.18 -8.67
N GLU A 207 22.83 -19.37 -7.64
CA GLU A 207 23.36 -19.81 -6.34
C GLU A 207 22.33 -20.60 -5.50
N GLY A 208 21.08 -20.72 -5.96
CA GLY A 208 20.01 -21.47 -5.30
C GLY A 208 19.11 -20.64 -4.38
N VAL A 209 19.24 -19.30 -4.37
CA VAL A 209 18.34 -18.41 -3.64
C VAL A 209 16.99 -18.33 -4.35
N ARG A 210 15.89 -18.39 -3.60
CA ARG A 210 14.55 -18.26 -4.18
C ARG A 210 14.26 -16.81 -4.53
N VAL A 211 14.29 -16.46 -5.81
CA VAL A 211 13.97 -15.11 -6.29
C VAL A 211 12.57 -15.09 -6.89
N LEU A 212 11.63 -14.40 -6.23
CA LEU A 212 10.24 -14.24 -6.68
C LEU A 212 9.93 -12.77 -6.90
N MET A 213 9.27 -12.44 -8.01
CA MET A 213 8.90 -11.07 -8.34
C MET A 213 7.42 -10.97 -8.74
N LEU A 214 6.73 -9.99 -8.17
CA LEU A 214 5.40 -9.55 -8.59
C LEU A 214 5.52 -8.12 -9.14
N VAL A 215 5.49 -8.00 -10.47
CA VAL A 215 5.51 -6.71 -11.16
C VAL A 215 4.09 -6.40 -11.63
N TRP A 216 3.63 -5.16 -11.47
CA TRP A 216 2.31 -4.78 -11.97
C TRP A 216 2.22 -5.00 -13.49
N ASP A 217 1.14 -5.66 -13.93
CA ASP A 217 0.79 -5.90 -15.35
C ASP A 217 0.05 -4.67 -15.91
N ASP A 218 0.75 -3.82 -16.66
CA ASP A 218 0.15 -2.70 -17.40
C ASP A 218 -0.52 -3.22 -18.67
N ARG A 219 -1.74 -3.76 -18.52
CA ARG A 219 -2.52 -4.29 -19.64
C ARG A 219 -2.87 -3.28 -20.74
N THR A 220 -2.53 -1.99 -20.59
CA THR A 220 -2.64 -1.01 -21.68
C THR A 220 -1.58 -1.20 -22.77
N SER A 221 -0.54 -1.98 -22.48
CA SER A 221 0.50 -2.41 -23.40
C SER A 221 -0.01 -3.30 -24.55
N VAL A 222 -1.19 -3.92 -24.41
CA VAL A 222 -1.68 -4.90 -25.39
C VAL A 222 -2.78 -4.34 -26.31
N LYS A 223 -2.39 -4.15 -27.59
CA LYS A 223 -3.16 -4.19 -28.87
C LYS A 223 -3.55 -2.91 -29.63
N LEU A 224 -3.33 -1.68 -29.17
CA LEU A 224 -3.58 -0.51 -30.04
C LEU A 224 -2.64 0.70 -29.93
N LEU A 225 -1.79 0.80 -28.89
CA LEU A 225 -0.95 1.98 -28.68
C LEU A 225 0.43 1.59 -28.11
N LYS A 226 1.36 1.19 -29.01
CA LYS A 226 2.81 0.96 -28.75
C LYS A 226 3.13 -0.13 -27.72
N ASN A 227 4.37 -0.64 -27.79
CA ASN A 227 4.89 -1.68 -26.90
C ASN A 227 5.24 -1.17 -25.48
N ASP A 228 5.11 0.14 -25.21
CA ASP A 228 5.58 0.76 -23.97
C ASP A 228 4.45 1.07 -22.95
N GLY A 229 3.23 0.58 -23.21
CA GLY A 229 2.04 0.95 -22.43
C GLY A 229 1.77 2.46 -22.47
N VAL A 230 0.72 2.90 -21.77
CA VAL A 230 0.48 4.35 -21.59
C VAL A 230 1.31 4.89 -20.41
N MET A 231 1.73 4.01 -19.50
CA MET A 231 2.34 4.38 -18.22
C MET A 231 3.86 4.19 -18.17
N ALA A 232 4.49 3.84 -19.30
CA ALA A 232 5.94 3.64 -19.42
C ALA A 232 6.49 2.66 -18.38
N THR A 233 5.78 1.57 -18.13
CA THR A 233 6.24 0.47 -17.28
C THR A 233 7.09 -0.50 -18.10
N HIS A 234 8.16 -1.03 -17.50
CA HIS A 234 9.06 -2.00 -18.13
C HIS A 234 8.69 -3.43 -17.75
N ASP A 235 7.40 -3.71 -17.58
CA ASP A 235 6.91 -4.94 -16.99
C ASP A 235 7.06 -6.14 -17.94
N GLU A 236 6.64 -6.04 -19.21
CA GLU A 236 6.88 -7.12 -20.19
C GLU A 236 8.37 -7.30 -20.50
N ASP A 237 9.13 -6.20 -20.57
CA ASP A 237 10.59 -6.25 -20.74
C ASP A 237 11.24 -7.02 -19.58
N THR A 238 10.75 -6.82 -18.35
CA THR A 238 11.26 -7.49 -17.15
C THR A 238 10.86 -8.95 -17.11
N GLU A 239 9.60 -9.29 -17.42
CA GLU A 239 9.16 -10.68 -17.51
C GLU A 239 9.94 -11.44 -18.59
N SER A 240 10.10 -10.83 -19.76
CA SER A 240 10.88 -11.37 -20.87
C SER A 240 12.34 -11.59 -20.50
N TYR A 241 12.96 -10.64 -19.78
CA TYR A 241 14.34 -10.77 -19.29
C TYR A 241 14.54 -12.01 -18.42
N PHE A 242 13.56 -12.38 -17.58
CA PHE A 242 13.67 -13.50 -16.65
C PHE A 242 13.08 -14.82 -17.16
N LYS A 243 12.41 -14.84 -18.31
CA LYS A 243 11.63 -15.99 -18.82
C LYS A 243 12.38 -17.33 -18.88
N ASN A 244 13.68 -17.31 -19.15
CA ASN A 244 14.53 -18.51 -19.22
C ASN A 244 15.56 -18.58 -18.08
N SER A 245 15.33 -17.84 -17.00
CA SER A 245 16.17 -17.84 -15.81
C SER A 245 15.54 -18.65 -14.67
N LYS A 246 16.26 -18.77 -13.54
CA LYS A 246 15.69 -19.32 -12.28
C LYS A 246 14.94 -18.28 -11.46
N VAL A 247 14.87 -17.02 -11.91
CA VAL A 247 14.06 -15.98 -11.28
C VAL A 247 12.61 -16.18 -11.70
N HIS A 248 11.70 -16.25 -10.74
CA HIS A 248 10.27 -16.37 -11.01
C HIS A 248 9.61 -15.00 -11.04
N CYS A 249 9.53 -14.40 -12.22
CA CYS A 249 8.85 -13.13 -12.46
C CYS A 249 7.42 -13.36 -12.92
N VAL A 250 6.45 -12.74 -12.25
CA VAL A 250 5.02 -12.84 -12.56
C VAL A 250 4.44 -11.43 -12.73
N LEU A 251 3.80 -11.21 -13.87
CA LEU A 251 2.97 -10.03 -14.13
C LEU A 251 1.66 -10.13 -13.35
N CYS A 252 1.40 -9.13 -12.51
CA CYS A 252 0.32 -9.13 -11.53
C CYS A 252 -0.71 -8.04 -11.88
N PRO A 253 -1.87 -8.40 -12.45
CA PRO A 253 -2.92 -7.44 -12.79
C PRO A 253 -3.67 -6.97 -11.55
N CYS A 254 -3.97 -5.67 -11.50
CA CYS A 254 -4.81 -5.11 -10.45
C CYS A 254 -6.28 -5.28 -10.85
N ASN A 255 -6.91 -6.37 -10.38
CA ASN A 255 -8.34 -6.57 -10.54
C ASN A 255 -9.08 -5.87 -9.39
N THR A 256 -10.14 -5.13 -9.69
CA THR A 256 -11.00 -4.56 -8.65
C THR A 256 -12.12 -5.53 -8.30
N ASP A 257 -12.44 -5.61 -7.00
CA ASP A 257 -13.49 -6.49 -6.47
C ASP A 257 -14.92 -5.98 -6.78
N HIS A 258 -15.07 -4.97 -7.64
CA HIS A 258 -16.37 -4.41 -8.01
C HIS A 258 -16.98 -5.20 -9.17
N GLU A 259 -17.67 -6.29 -8.84
CA GLU A 259 -18.50 -7.08 -9.78
C GLU A 259 -19.62 -6.28 -10.48
N GLU A 260 -19.85 -5.00 -10.14
CA GLU A 260 -21.05 -4.25 -10.55
C GLU A 260 -20.82 -3.14 -11.57
N ASN A 261 -19.67 -3.09 -12.23
CA ASN A 261 -19.49 -2.16 -13.34
C ASN A 261 -19.38 -2.89 -14.68
N ILE A 262 -20.23 -2.46 -15.62
CA ILE A 262 -20.11 -2.68 -17.09
C ILE A 262 -18.90 -1.88 -17.59
N VAL A 263 -17.78 -1.94 -16.87
CA VAL A 263 -16.54 -1.26 -17.19
C VAL A 263 -15.61 -2.38 -17.64
N PRO A 264 -15.21 -2.41 -18.93
CA PRO A 264 -14.33 -3.44 -19.44
C PRO A 264 -13.08 -3.57 -18.58
N ASP A 265 -12.54 -4.78 -18.41
CA ASP A 265 -11.29 -5.03 -17.66
C ASP A 265 -10.15 -4.09 -18.08
N ILE A 266 -10.12 -3.70 -19.36
CA ILE A 266 -9.17 -2.72 -19.93
C ILE A 266 -9.25 -1.36 -19.24
N VAL A 267 -10.44 -0.90 -18.86
CA VAL A 267 -10.66 0.37 -18.15
C VAL A 267 -10.36 0.21 -16.65
N ILE A 268 -10.54 -0.98 -16.07
CA ILE A 268 -10.12 -1.23 -14.68
C ILE A 268 -8.59 -1.22 -14.58
N SER A 269 -7.91 -1.86 -15.53
CA SER A 269 -6.44 -1.88 -15.60
C SER A 269 -5.82 -0.50 -15.86
N THR A 270 -6.54 0.45 -16.48
CA THR A 270 -6.06 1.84 -16.61
C THR A 270 -6.27 2.66 -15.33
N LEU A 271 -7.23 2.29 -14.48
CA LEU A 271 -7.61 3.09 -13.31
C LEU A 271 -6.93 2.64 -12.01
N PHE A 272 -6.55 1.37 -11.90
CA PHE A 272 -5.98 0.80 -10.68
C PHE A 272 -4.70 0.02 -10.95
N THR A 273 -3.73 0.16 -10.05
CA THR A 273 -2.39 -0.41 -10.21
C THR A 273 -1.88 -1.01 -8.90
N HIS A 274 -1.03 -2.04 -8.98
CA HIS A 274 -0.30 -2.50 -7.80
C HIS A 274 0.84 -1.51 -7.49
N GLN A 275 0.59 -0.57 -6.57
CA GLN A 275 1.57 0.47 -6.21
C GLN A 275 2.59 0.04 -5.15
N GLN A 276 2.49 -1.18 -4.62
CA GLN A 276 3.41 -1.71 -3.61
C GLN A 276 4.82 -1.82 -4.18
N LYS A 277 5.78 -1.36 -3.39
CA LYS A 277 7.21 -1.35 -3.72
C LYS A 277 7.92 -1.91 -2.50
N THR A 278 8.42 -3.14 -2.63
CA THR A 278 8.95 -3.89 -1.49
C THR A 278 10.06 -4.81 -1.94
N VAL A 279 11.11 -4.91 -1.12
CA VAL A 279 12.15 -5.94 -1.20
C VAL A 279 12.15 -6.67 0.13
N VAL A 280 11.99 -7.98 0.12
CA VAL A 280 12.08 -8.84 1.30
C VAL A 280 13.20 -9.84 1.08
N VAL A 281 14.17 -9.88 1.99
CA VAL A 281 15.30 -10.80 1.91
C VAL A 281 15.55 -11.46 3.26
N ASP A 282 16.24 -12.59 3.25
CA ASP A 282 16.89 -13.11 4.45
C ASP A 282 18.27 -12.45 4.66
N GLY A 283 18.49 -11.90 5.85
CA GLY A 283 19.75 -11.29 6.27
C GLY A 283 20.37 -11.98 7.48
N GLU A 284 21.63 -11.71 7.74
CA GLU A 284 22.30 -12.23 8.94
C GLU A 284 21.71 -11.64 10.22
N TYR A 285 21.63 -12.47 11.27
CA TYR A 285 21.21 -12.02 12.58
C TYR A 285 22.40 -11.35 13.30
N PRO A 286 22.30 -10.08 13.72
CA PRO A 286 23.39 -9.39 14.41
C PRO A 286 23.74 -10.13 15.71
N ASN A 287 25.01 -10.47 15.90
CA ASN A 287 25.54 -11.13 17.10
C ASN A 287 24.97 -12.53 17.41
N ALA A 288 24.47 -13.27 16.41
CA ALA A 288 24.04 -14.64 16.63
C ALA A 288 25.21 -15.65 16.62
N GLU A 289 25.05 -16.74 17.39
CA GLU A 289 25.75 -18.00 17.17
C GLU A 289 25.69 -18.38 15.69
N LEU A 290 26.82 -18.85 15.13
CA LEU A 290 27.04 -19.05 13.70
C LEU A 290 25.82 -19.68 12.99
N GLY A 291 25.28 -18.95 12.01
CA GLY A 291 24.36 -19.48 11.00
C GLY A 291 22.90 -19.04 11.09
N LYS A 292 22.46 -18.32 12.13
CA LYS A 292 21.06 -17.82 12.21
C LYS A 292 20.83 -16.62 11.28
N ARG A 293 19.69 -16.60 10.62
CA ARG A 293 19.25 -15.55 9.68
C ARG A 293 17.86 -15.04 10.07
N ARG A 294 17.54 -13.81 9.66
CA ARG A 294 16.28 -13.12 9.92
C ARG A 294 15.72 -12.50 8.65
N ILE A 295 14.46 -12.07 8.69
CA ILE A 295 13.85 -11.34 7.58
C ILE A 295 14.17 -9.84 7.70
N VAL A 296 14.58 -9.25 6.58
CA VAL A 296 14.75 -7.81 6.40
C VAL A 296 13.82 -7.37 5.27
N SER A 297 13.10 -6.27 5.47
CA SER A 297 12.15 -5.76 4.48
C SER A 297 12.36 -4.27 4.24
N PHE A 298 12.39 -3.89 2.97
CA PHE A 298 12.41 -2.51 2.52
C PHE A 298 11.03 -2.16 1.99
N ILE A 299 10.43 -1.08 2.49
CA ILE A 299 9.13 -0.59 2.01
C ILE A 299 9.25 0.91 1.73
N GLY A 300 8.82 1.34 0.54
CA GLY A 300 8.80 2.76 0.17
C GLY A 300 8.81 2.99 -1.34
N VAL A 301 8.59 4.25 -1.74
CA VAL A 301 8.26 4.62 -3.13
C VAL A 301 9.42 4.59 -4.15
N LEU A 302 10.68 4.62 -3.70
CA LEU A 302 11.89 4.67 -4.54
C LEU A 302 12.59 3.32 -4.72
N ILE A 303 11.94 2.21 -4.34
CA ILE A 303 12.63 0.93 -4.26
C ILE A 303 13.16 0.41 -5.60
N PHE A 304 12.60 0.79 -6.76
CA PHE A 304 13.22 0.60 -8.10
C PHE A 304 12.72 1.59 -9.17
N ALA A 305 12.01 2.65 -8.78
CA ALA A 305 11.16 3.44 -9.68
C ALA A 305 11.72 4.81 -10.11
N MET A 306 12.93 5.19 -9.72
CA MET A 306 13.52 6.46 -10.15
C MET A 306 15.00 6.28 -10.49
N VAL A 307 15.28 6.26 -11.79
CA VAL A 307 16.56 6.76 -12.29
C VAL A 307 16.52 8.28 -12.10
N ASP A 308 17.56 8.83 -11.49
CA ASP A 308 17.83 10.27 -11.33
C ASP A 308 17.31 10.94 -10.06
N MET A 309 18.05 10.75 -8.97
CA MET A 309 18.12 11.77 -7.92
C MET A 309 19.51 11.92 -7.29
N ILE A 310 20.58 11.76 -8.08
CA ILE A 310 21.93 12.05 -7.57
C ILE A 310 22.26 13.55 -7.72
N HIS A 311 21.59 14.26 -8.63
CA HIS A 311 21.73 15.71 -8.75
C HIS A 311 20.41 16.35 -9.20
N HIS A 312 19.85 17.24 -8.38
CA HIS A 312 18.89 18.26 -8.85
C HIS A 312 19.57 19.23 -9.82
N VAL A 313 20.01 18.76 -11.00
CA VAL A 313 20.70 19.60 -11.99
C VAL A 313 19.79 19.95 -13.17
N ILE A 314 18.58 19.38 -13.28
CA ILE A 314 17.58 19.87 -14.25
C ILE A 314 16.18 19.87 -13.60
N PRO A 315 15.43 20.98 -13.66
CA PRO A 315 14.02 20.96 -13.28
C PRO A 315 13.27 20.10 -14.30
N PHE A 316 12.76 18.95 -13.86
CA PHE A 316 11.76 18.24 -14.63
C PHE A 316 10.53 19.15 -14.75
N SER A 317 10.34 19.76 -15.92
CA SER A 317 9.08 20.37 -16.32
C SER A 317 8.13 19.26 -16.79
N GLY A 318 7.55 18.55 -15.83
CA GLY A 318 6.50 17.55 -16.01
C GLY A 318 5.64 17.55 -14.76
N LEU A 319 4.33 17.40 -14.91
CA LEU A 319 3.24 17.70 -13.96
C LEU A 319 3.31 17.12 -12.52
N TRP A 320 4.38 16.43 -12.14
CA TRP A 320 4.54 15.74 -10.86
C TRP A 320 5.97 15.83 -10.29
N GLY A 321 6.60 16.99 -10.36
CA GLY A 321 7.96 17.17 -9.87
C GLY A 321 8.15 18.52 -9.19
N GLN A 322 7.83 18.60 -7.90
CA GLN A 322 8.46 19.51 -6.94
C GLN A 322 7.93 19.23 -5.52
N TYR A 323 8.86 19.05 -4.58
CA TYR A 323 8.64 18.81 -3.15
C TYR A 323 8.10 17.42 -2.78
N THR A 324 8.98 16.43 -2.66
CA THR A 324 8.69 15.32 -1.76
C THR A 324 9.97 14.80 -1.11
N THR A 325 10.24 15.28 0.11
CA THR A 325 11.08 14.55 1.05
C THR A 325 10.26 13.32 1.47
N MET A 326 10.66 12.13 1.01
CA MET A 326 9.95 10.88 1.35
C MET A 326 10.76 10.06 2.34
N ILE A 327 10.11 9.71 3.46
CA ILE A 327 10.65 8.92 4.54
C ILE A 327 10.49 7.43 4.19
N PHE A 328 11.59 6.69 4.17
CA PHE A 328 11.59 5.24 3.96
C PHE A 328 11.70 4.51 5.28
N ILE A 329 11.24 3.26 5.32
CA ILE A 329 11.36 2.43 6.52
C ILE A 329 11.87 1.06 6.07
N SER A 330 13.14 0.75 6.40
CA SER A 330 13.57 -0.65 6.48
C SER A 330 13.00 -1.22 7.79
N LEU A 331 12.22 -2.28 7.73
CA LEU A 331 11.71 -2.96 8.92
C LEU A 331 12.52 -4.24 9.13
N ILE A 332 13.12 -4.33 10.31
CA ILE A 332 13.65 -5.60 10.79
C ILE A 332 12.81 -6.04 11.98
N LEU A 333 12.08 -7.14 11.81
CA LEU A 333 11.39 -7.83 12.88
C LEU A 333 12.42 -8.72 13.60
N GLN A 334 12.65 -8.46 14.89
CA GLN A 334 13.47 -9.30 15.76
C GLN A 334 12.67 -10.49 16.29
#